data_AF-A0A7S0CZN9-F1
#
_entry.id   AF-A0A7S0CZN9-F1
#
_cell.length_a   1.000
_cell.length_b   1.000
_cell.length_c   1.000
_cell.angle_alpha   90.00
_cell.angle_beta   90.00
_cell.angle_gamma   90.00
#
_symmetry.space_group_name_H-M   'P 1'
#
loop_
_entity.id
_entity.type
_entity.pdbx_description
1 polymer ?
#
loop_
_entity_poly.entity_id
_entity_poly.type
_entity_poly.pdbx_seq_one_letter_code
_entity_poly.pdbx_strand_id
1 'polypeptide(L)'
;SDNQKRQRVQEILRNQEPPIIVFCNQKGQCDLISKWLNSIDHSSVVIHGSKVQERRMENLSLFEKKEVDILVATDVVGRGIDIKGVKLVVNYDLPASIQRYQHRIGRTGRAGMKGVAISFLTPQDTEIMYDLKEMLENAKQIVPHELARHPDAQVKPGAVGKRRRKDTVIYAKH
;
A
#
# COMPACT_ATOMS: atom_id res chain seq x y z
N SER A 1 -11.06 -5.69 -7.48
CA SER A 1 -11.61 -6.46 -6.35
C SER A 1 -10.49 -7.13 -5.57
N ASP A 2 -10.76 -7.65 -4.38
CA ASP A 2 -9.72 -8.31 -3.55
C ASP A 2 -9.11 -9.54 -4.24
N ASN A 3 -9.92 -10.32 -4.96
CA ASN A 3 -9.44 -11.47 -5.72
C ASN A 3 -8.42 -11.08 -6.80
N GLN A 4 -8.65 -9.97 -7.51
CA GLN A 4 -7.70 -9.47 -8.52
C GLN A 4 -6.39 -9.02 -7.87
N LYS A 5 -6.44 -8.37 -6.71
CA LYS A 5 -5.24 -7.99 -5.95
C LYS A 5 -4.44 -9.24 -5.56
N ARG A 6 -5.08 -10.28 -5.00
CA ARG A 6 -4.40 -11.54 -4.65
C ARG A 6 -3.76 -12.23 -5.84
N GLN A 7 -4.47 -12.33 -6.96
CA GLN A 7 -3.91 -12.91 -8.20
C GLN A 7 -2.65 -12.14 -8.64
N ARG A 8 -2.69 -10.80 -8.64
CA ARG A 8 -1.50 -10.01 -8.97
C ARG A 8 -0.37 -10.16 -7.95
N VAL A 9 -0.66 -10.22 -6.65
CA VAL A 9 0.38 -10.51 -5.65
C VAL A 9 1.05 -11.83 -5.96
N GLN A 10 0.29 -12.90 -6.22
CA GLN A 10 0.85 -14.21 -6.52
C GLN A 10 1.78 -14.18 -7.75
N GLU A 11 1.40 -13.48 -8.81
CA GLU A 11 2.23 -13.33 -10.00
C GLU A 11 3.49 -12.49 -9.76
N ILE A 12 3.38 -11.43 -8.96
CA ILE A 12 4.52 -10.62 -8.54
C ILE A 12 5.52 -11.48 -7.74
N LEU A 13 5.03 -12.25 -6.78
CA LEU A 13 5.87 -13.06 -5.90
C LEU A 13 6.65 -14.16 -6.63
N ARG A 14 6.18 -14.63 -7.80
CA ARG A 14 6.92 -15.62 -8.61
C ARG A 14 8.29 -15.14 -9.09
N ASN A 15 8.47 -13.82 -9.23
CA ASN A 15 9.67 -13.22 -9.83
C ASN A 15 10.38 -12.24 -8.87
N GLN A 16 10.05 -12.25 -7.59
CA GLN A 16 10.56 -11.28 -6.62
C GLN A 16 11.18 -12.01 -5.44
N GLU A 17 12.34 -11.54 -5.01
CA GLU A 17 13.10 -12.16 -3.93
C GLU A 17 12.79 -11.50 -2.58
N PRO A 18 12.83 -12.28 -1.48
CA PRO A 18 12.77 -11.74 -0.13
C PRO A 18 13.99 -10.87 0.23
N PRO A 19 13.86 -9.96 1.21
CA PRO A 19 12.67 -9.76 2.05
C PRO A 19 11.62 -8.82 1.42
N ILE A 20 10.33 -9.13 1.65
CA ILE A 20 9.17 -8.41 1.09
C ILE A 20 8.27 -7.88 2.21
N ILE A 21 7.74 -6.67 2.05
CA ILE A 21 6.68 -6.14 2.93
C ILE A 21 5.39 -5.95 2.14
N VAL A 22 4.28 -6.45 2.69
CA VAL A 22 2.92 -6.20 2.19
C VAL A 22 2.17 -5.33 3.18
N PHE A 23 1.83 -4.11 2.76
CA PHE A 23 1.04 -3.18 3.58
C PHE A 23 -0.46 -3.30 3.27
N CYS A 24 -1.25 -3.49 4.32
CA CYS A 24 -2.71 -3.37 4.28
C CYS A 24 -3.16 -2.23 5.20
N ASN A 25 -4.35 -1.69 4.99
CA ASN A 25 -4.87 -0.62 5.85
C ASN A 25 -5.49 -1.17 7.15
N GLN A 26 -6.08 -2.37 7.10
CA GLN A 26 -6.81 -2.95 8.22
C GLN A 26 -6.11 -4.17 8.82
N LYS A 27 -6.12 -4.28 10.15
CA LYS A 27 -5.51 -5.39 10.90
C LYS A 27 -6.03 -6.77 10.48
N GLY A 28 -7.35 -6.90 10.31
CA GLY A 28 -7.97 -8.16 9.93
C GLY A 28 -7.57 -8.59 8.53
N GLN A 29 -7.37 -7.63 7.62
CA GLN A 29 -6.87 -7.90 6.28
C GLN A 29 -5.42 -8.38 6.30
N CYS A 30 -4.57 -7.83 7.18
CA CYS A 30 -3.21 -8.36 7.35
C CYS A 30 -3.22 -9.84 7.75
N ASP A 31 -4.05 -10.21 8.72
CA ASP A 31 -4.19 -11.61 9.16
C ASP A 31 -4.70 -12.52 8.03
N LEU A 32 -5.70 -12.06 7.26
CA LEU A 32 -6.24 -12.81 6.12
C LEU A 32 -5.21 -12.99 4.99
N ILE A 33 -4.45 -11.94 4.67
CA ILE A 33 -3.41 -11.99 3.63
C ILE A 33 -2.27 -12.89 4.06
N SER A 34 -1.79 -12.81 5.30
CA SER A 34 -0.74 -13.72 5.77
C SER A 34 -1.20 -15.17 5.81
N LYS A 35 -2.43 -15.45 6.25
CA LYS A 35 -2.99 -16.80 6.19
C LYS A 35 -3.05 -17.33 4.75
N TRP A 36 -3.48 -16.49 3.81
CA TRP A 36 -3.53 -16.84 2.40
C TRP A 36 -2.14 -17.09 1.83
N LEU A 37 -1.16 -16.22 2.08
CA LEU A 37 0.23 -16.39 1.63
C LEU A 37 0.83 -17.71 2.13
N ASN A 38 0.66 -18.01 3.42
CA ASN A 38 1.13 -19.27 3.99
C ASN A 38 0.42 -20.50 3.37
N SER A 39 -0.85 -20.38 2.95
CA SER A 39 -1.57 -21.47 2.28
C SER A 39 -1.12 -21.73 0.83
N ILE A 40 -0.33 -20.83 0.26
CA ILE A 40 0.24 -20.96 -1.09
C ILE A 40 1.78 -21.00 -1.03
N ASP A 41 2.32 -21.56 0.06
CA ASP A 41 3.76 -21.80 0.29
C ASP A 41 4.65 -20.56 0.29
N HIS A 42 4.09 -19.39 0.62
CA HIS A 42 4.86 -18.17 0.91
C HIS A 42 4.91 -17.91 2.42
N SER A 43 6.08 -18.13 3.01
CA SER A 43 6.31 -17.93 4.44
C SER A 43 6.04 -16.48 4.85
N SER A 44 5.09 -16.26 5.76
CA SER A 44 4.73 -14.90 6.16
C SER A 44 4.33 -14.75 7.63
N VAL A 45 4.62 -13.56 8.17
CA VAL A 45 4.25 -13.14 9.53
C VAL A 45 3.51 -11.80 9.51
N VAL A 46 2.84 -11.47 10.61
CA VAL A 46 1.99 -10.27 10.72
C VAL A 46 2.45 -9.34 11.84
N ILE A 47 2.49 -8.04 11.56
CA ILE A 47 2.66 -6.99 12.59
C ILE A 47 1.58 -5.91 12.44
N HIS A 48 0.75 -5.74 13.46
CA HIS A 48 -0.22 -4.65 13.55
C HIS A 48 -0.56 -4.34 15.02
N GLY A 49 -1.25 -3.22 15.27
CA GLY A 49 -1.52 -2.71 16.64
C GLY A 49 -2.32 -3.64 17.58
N SER A 50 -3.05 -4.64 17.07
CA SER A 50 -3.72 -5.65 17.91
C SER A 50 -2.86 -6.87 18.26
N LYS A 51 -1.61 -6.97 17.80
CA LYS A 51 -0.68 -8.00 18.30
C LYS A 51 0.01 -7.47 19.55
N VAL A 52 0.20 -8.34 20.54
CA VAL A 52 0.99 -8.02 21.74
C VAL A 52 2.44 -7.69 21.38
N GLN A 53 3.09 -6.83 22.16
CA GLN A 53 4.43 -6.30 21.83
C GLN A 53 5.46 -7.41 21.63
N GLU A 54 5.48 -8.41 22.50
CA GLU A 54 6.38 -9.57 22.42
C GLU A 54 6.25 -10.29 21.07
N ARG A 55 5.03 -10.59 20.64
CA ARG A 55 4.77 -11.23 19.35
C ARG A 55 5.18 -10.36 18.16
N ARG A 56 5.06 -9.04 18.28
CA ARG A 56 5.54 -8.11 17.24
C ARG A 56 7.06 -8.18 17.09
N MET A 57 7.79 -8.24 18.21
CA MET A 57 9.25 -8.34 18.22
C MET A 57 9.74 -9.71 17.74
N GLU A 58 9.06 -10.78 18.12
CA GLU A 58 9.33 -12.14 17.64
C GLU A 58 9.19 -12.21 16.11
N ASN A 59 8.03 -11.82 15.58
CA ASN A 59 7.78 -11.82 14.13
C ASN A 59 8.76 -10.93 13.37
N LEU A 60 9.13 -9.78 13.94
CA LEU A 60 10.14 -8.90 13.35
C LEU A 60 11.50 -9.59 13.28
N SER A 61 11.92 -10.25 14.36
CA SER A 61 13.19 -10.97 14.44
C SER A 61 13.27 -12.09 13.38
N LEU A 62 12.20 -12.87 13.22
CA LEU A 62 12.10 -13.89 12.17
C LEU A 62 12.29 -13.28 10.77
N PHE A 63 11.65 -12.14 10.51
CA PHE A 63 11.74 -11.45 9.22
C PHE A 63 13.14 -10.87 8.96
N GLU A 64 13.74 -10.22 9.97
CA GLU A 64 15.10 -9.64 9.86
C GLU A 64 16.18 -10.71 9.68
N LYS A 65 16.01 -11.88 10.31
CA LYS A 65 16.87 -13.06 10.13
C LYS A 65 16.62 -13.81 8.83
N LYS A 66 15.63 -13.39 8.02
CA LYS A 66 15.20 -14.07 6.79
C LYS A 66 14.74 -15.51 7.00
N GLU A 67 14.22 -15.81 8.20
CA GLU A 67 13.54 -17.09 8.48
C GLU A 67 12.13 -17.10 7.89
N VAL A 68 11.57 -15.92 7.61
CA VAL A 68 10.32 -15.73 6.87
C VAL A 68 10.52 -14.67 5.78
N ASP A 69 9.89 -14.89 4.63
CA ASP A 69 10.12 -14.12 3.41
C ASP A 69 9.32 -12.82 3.37
N ILE A 70 8.12 -12.85 3.94
CA ILE A 70 7.12 -11.79 3.81
C ILE A 70 6.63 -11.30 5.17
N LEU A 71 6.70 -9.99 5.37
CA LEU A 71 6.04 -9.32 6.49
C LEU A 71 4.77 -8.61 6.02
N VAL A 72 3.64 -8.96 6.61
CA VAL A 72 2.36 -8.27 6.37
C VAL A 72 2.06 -7.30 7.51
N ALA A 73 1.81 -6.02 7.21
CA ALA A 73 1.70 -5.00 8.24
C ALA A 73 0.70 -3.87 7.94
N THR A 74 0.28 -3.15 8.99
CA THR A 74 -0.36 -1.84 8.88
C THR A 74 0.65 -0.71 9.16
N ASP A 75 0.25 0.56 8.96
CA ASP A 75 1.09 1.74 9.23
C ASP A 75 1.49 1.94 10.71
N VAL A 76 0.94 1.14 11.63
CA VAL A 76 1.16 1.26 13.08
C VAL A 76 2.57 0.84 13.52
N VAL A 77 3.44 0.43 12.57
CA VAL A 77 4.85 0.09 12.82
C VAL A 77 5.73 1.33 13.15
N GLY A 78 5.16 2.53 13.25
CA GLY A 78 5.87 3.81 13.38
C GLY A 78 6.50 4.20 14.73
N ARG A 79 6.47 3.38 15.79
CA ARG A 79 7.23 3.66 17.03
C ARG A 79 7.98 2.41 17.50
N GLY A 80 9.30 2.44 17.38
CA GLY A 80 10.22 1.42 17.90
C GLY A 80 10.61 0.29 16.95
N ILE A 81 10.06 0.23 15.73
CA ILE A 81 10.39 -0.81 14.75
C ILE A 81 10.77 -0.13 13.43
N ASP A 82 12.05 -0.15 13.07
CA ASP A 82 12.57 0.49 11.87
C ASP A 82 13.07 -0.53 10.86
N ILE A 83 12.13 -1.07 10.08
CA ILE A 83 12.42 -2.07 9.05
C ILE A 83 12.96 -1.36 7.82
N LYS A 84 14.14 -1.72 7.35
CA LYS A 84 14.80 -1.11 6.18
C LYS A 84 15.46 -2.18 5.33
N GLY A 85 15.73 -1.84 4.07
CA GLY A 85 16.51 -2.70 3.16
C GLY A 85 15.71 -3.86 2.58
N VAL A 86 14.38 -3.74 2.52
CA VAL A 86 13.55 -4.75 1.83
C VAL A 86 13.67 -4.62 0.33
N LYS A 87 13.61 -5.73 -0.41
CA LYS A 87 13.74 -5.73 -1.87
C LYS A 87 12.45 -5.26 -2.55
N LEU A 88 11.31 -5.64 -1.99
CA LEU A 88 10.00 -5.29 -2.50
C LEU A 88 9.09 -4.75 -1.40
N VAL A 89 8.42 -3.65 -1.71
CA VAL A 89 7.25 -3.16 -0.98
C VAL A 89 6.01 -3.33 -1.85
N VAL A 90 4.98 -3.97 -1.31
CA VAL A 90 3.65 -4.06 -1.93
C VAL A 90 2.66 -3.29 -1.07
N ASN A 91 2.11 -2.19 -1.60
CA ASN A 91 0.94 -1.57 -1.02
C ASN A 91 -0.29 -2.33 -1.52
N TYR A 92 -0.74 -3.31 -0.74
CA TYR A 92 -1.95 -4.07 -1.05
C TYR A 92 -3.17 -3.15 -1.03
N ASP A 93 -3.22 -2.25 -0.05
CA ASP A 93 -4.10 -1.09 -0.04
C ASP A 93 -3.26 0.18 0.00
N LEU A 94 -3.63 1.21 -0.76
CA LEU A 94 -2.99 2.51 -0.63
C LEU A 94 -3.35 3.15 0.71
N PRO A 95 -2.41 3.83 1.38
CA PRO A 95 -2.76 4.61 2.55
C PRO A 95 -3.57 5.84 2.14
N ALA A 96 -4.35 6.39 3.08
CA ALA A 96 -5.14 7.61 2.86
C ALA A 96 -4.31 8.89 2.66
N SER A 97 -3.00 8.86 2.96
CA SER A 97 -2.14 10.04 2.80
C SER A 97 -0.81 9.74 2.14
N ILE A 98 -0.34 10.72 1.37
CA ILE A 98 0.91 10.62 0.63
C ILE A 98 2.14 10.47 1.54
N GLN A 99 2.11 11.08 2.73
CA GLN A 99 3.16 10.95 3.73
C GLN A 99 3.32 9.50 4.20
N ARG A 100 2.20 8.80 4.44
CA ARG A 100 2.23 7.37 4.81
C ARG A 100 2.74 6.52 3.65
N TYR A 101 2.32 6.83 2.42
CA TYR A 101 2.83 6.16 1.23
C TYR A 101 4.36 6.26 1.14
N GLN A 102 4.92 7.47 1.30
CA GLN A 102 6.37 7.69 1.32
C GLN A 102 7.06 6.88 2.42
N HIS A 103 6.48 6.80 3.62
CA HIS A 103 7.03 5.98 4.71
C HIS A 103 7.02 4.49 4.40
N ARG A 104 6.00 4.00 3.68
CA ARG A 104 5.91 2.60 3.24
C ARG A 104 6.95 2.28 2.16
N ILE A 105 7.01 3.07 1.09
CA ILE A 105 7.97 2.82 0.01
C ILE A 105 9.42 3.10 0.44
N GLY A 106 9.62 4.00 1.42
CA GLY A 106 10.93 4.29 2.00
C GLY A 106 11.55 3.15 2.80
N ARG A 107 10.88 1.99 2.91
CA ARG A 107 11.41 0.73 3.44
C ARG A 107 12.34 0.03 2.45
N THR A 108 12.20 0.33 1.16
CA THR A 108 13.07 -0.17 0.09
C THR A 108 13.99 0.94 -0.46
N GLY A 109 14.94 0.58 -1.32
CA GLY A 109 15.70 1.54 -2.14
C GLY A 109 16.71 2.44 -1.41
N ARG A 110 17.22 2.03 -0.25
CA ARG A 110 18.25 2.78 0.50
C ARG A 110 19.66 2.21 0.24
N ALA A 111 20.69 3.04 0.44
CA ALA A 111 22.11 2.67 0.35
C ALA A 111 22.56 2.13 -1.02
N GLY A 112 22.06 2.69 -2.12
CA GLY A 112 22.48 2.34 -3.48
C GLY A 112 21.84 1.07 -4.05
N MET A 113 21.00 0.38 -3.26
CA MET A 113 20.26 -0.80 -3.71
C MET A 113 19.02 -0.42 -4.52
N LYS A 114 18.75 -1.14 -5.61
CA LYS A 114 17.51 -0.99 -6.39
C LYS A 114 16.37 -1.66 -5.62
N GLY A 115 15.51 -0.83 -5.05
CA GLY A 115 14.28 -1.24 -4.40
C GLY A 115 13.07 -1.12 -5.32
N VAL A 116 12.10 -2.01 -5.20
CA VAL A 116 10.85 -1.94 -5.98
C VAL A 116 9.68 -1.66 -5.03
N ALA A 117 8.81 -0.74 -5.42
CA ALA A 117 7.53 -0.52 -4.77
C ALA A 117 6.39 -0.70 -5.78
N ILE A 118 5.43 -1.56 -5.44
CA ILE A 118 4.22 -1.80 -6.24
C ILE A 118 3.02 -1.41 -5.40
N SER A 119 2.03 -0.78 -6.03
CA SER A 119 0.82 -0.34 -5.34
C SER A 119 -0.43 -0.68 -6.14
N PHE A 120 -1.44 -1.24 -5.47
CA PHE A 120 -2.75 -1.40 -6.08
C PHE A 120 -3.60 -0.17 -5.80
N LEU A 121 -3.94 0.53 -6.88
CA LEU A 121 -4.87 1.65 -6.88
C LEU A 121 -6.28 1.14 -7.21
N THR A 122 -7.27 1.52 -6.42
CA THR A 122 -8.68 1.27 -6.70
C THR A 122 -9.46 2.59 -6.84
N PRO A 123 -10.68 2.57 -7.41
CA PRO A 123 -11.52 3.77 -7.50
C PRO A 123 -11.90 4.39 -6.15
N GLN A 124 -11.65 3.70 -5.02
CA GLN A 124 -11.95 4.20 -3.68
C GLN A 124 -10.78 5.02 -3.09
N ASP A 125 -9.58 4.94 -3.68
CA ASP A 125 -8.38 5.61 -3.17
C ASP A 125 -8.30 7.09 -3.58
N THR A 126 -9.44 7.76 -3.75
CA THR A 126 -9.56 9.10 -4.35
C THR A 126 -8.75 10.16 -3.58
N GLU A 127 -8.66 10.04 -2.26
CA GLU A 127 -7.97 10.98 -1.38
C GLU A 127 -6.47 11.10 -1.64
N ILE A 128 -5.81 10.05 -2.16
CA ILE A 128 -4.36 10.06 -2.42
C ILE A 128 -4.01 10.28 -3.90
N MET A 129 -4.98 10.14 -4.82
CA MET A 129 -4.70 10.11 -6.27
C MET A 129 -3.95 11.33 -6.79
N TYR A 130 -4.39 12.54 -6.43
CA TYR A 130 -3.74 13.78 -6.84
C TYR A 130 -2.28 13.82 -6.34
N ASP A 131 -2.07 13.64 -5.05
CA ASP A 131 -0.73 13.72 -4.45
C ASP A 131 0.19 12.59 -4.95
N LEU A 132 -0.36 11.41 -5.23
CA LEU A 132 0.37 10.28 -5.82
C LEU A 132 0.82 10.60 -7.25
N LYS A 133 -0.07 11.16 -8.07
CA LYS A 133 0.28 11.60 -9.43
C LYS A 133 1.40 12.64 -9.38
N GLU A 134 1.22 13.71 -8.61
CA GLU A 134 2.21 14.78 -8.47
C GLU A 134 3.57 14.24 -7.99
N MET A 135 3.57 13.31 -7.04
CA MET A 135 4.81 12.66 -6.59
C MET A 135 5.51 11.91 -7.74
N LEU A 136 4.76 11.10 -8.49
CA LEU A 136 5.33 10.29 -9.57
C LEU A 136 5.91 11.19 -10.67
N GLU A 137 5.20 12.27 -11.04
CA GLU A 137 5.67 13.25 -12.02
C GLU A 137 6.94 13.96 -11.55
N ASN A 138 6.97 14.45 -10.31
CA ASN A 138 8.13 15.10 -9.73
C ASN A 138 9.35 14.17 -9.61
N ALA A 139 9.10 12.88 -9.32
CA ALA A 139 10.12 11.84 -9.27
C ALA A 139 10.50 11.28 -10.66
N LYS A 140 9.95 11.84 -11.75
CA LYS A 140 10.14 11.40 -13.14
C LYS A 140 9.85 9.90 -13.33
N GLN A 141 8.90 9.37 -12.57
CA GLN A 141 8.40 8.01 -12.69
C GLN A 141 7.29 7.95 -13.73
N ILE A 142 7.01 6.75 -14.22
CA ILE A 142 5.86 6.53 -15.11
C ILE A 142 4.59 6.72 -14.30
N VAL A 143 3.74 7.65 -14.75
CA VAL A 143 2.37 7.79 -14.23
C VAL A 143 1.46 6.85 -15.03
N PRO A 144 0.77 5.89 -14.39
CA PRO A 144 -0.21 5.06 -15.07
C PRO A 144 -1.26 5.93 -15.77
N HIS A 145 -1.64 5.56 -16.99
CA HIS A 145 -2.54 6.34 -17.82
C HIS A 145 -3.89 6.60 -17.14
N GLU A 146 -4.39 5.58 -16.44
CA GLU A 146 -5.62 5.60 -15.67
C GLU A 146 -5.55 6.62 -14.53
N LEU A 147 -4.42 6.72 -13.84
CA LEU A 147 -4.20 7.70 -12.78
C LEU A 147 -4.05 9.11 -13.37
N ALA A 148 -3.26 9.27 -14.44
CA ALA A 148 -2.99 10.55 -15.08
C ALA A 148 -4.28 11.26 -15.56
N ARG A 149 -5.27 10.48 -16.00
CA ARG A 149 -6.58 10.97 -16.50
C ARG A 149 -7.71 10.92 -15.46
N HIS A 150 -7.48 10.38 -14.27
CA HIS A 150 -8.55 10.23 -13.29
C HIS A 150 -9.05 11.62 -12.82
N PRO A 151 -10.37 11.85 -12.70
CA PRO A 151 -10.92 13.13 -12.22
C PRO A 151 -10.34 13.57 -10.86
N ASP A 152 -10.29 12.64 -9.90
CA ASP A 152 -9.75 12.90 -8.55
C ASP A 152 -8.23 13.10 -8.51
N ALA A 153 -7.52 12.85 -9.62
CA ALA A 153 -6.10 13.14 -9.75
C ALA A 153 -5.81 14.52 -10.38
N GLN A 154 -6.83 15.27 -10.81
CA GLN A 154 -6.65 16.57 -11.46
C GLN A 154 -6.67 17.76 -10.49
N VAL A 155 -7.32 17.59 -9.33
CA VAL A 155 -7.51 18.66 -8.36
C VAL A 155 -7.11 18.17 -6.98
N LYS A 156 -6.37 19.00 -6.24
CA LYS A 156 -5.96 18.69 -4.89
C LYS A 156 -7.18 18.49 -3.97
N PRO A 157 -7.27 17.36 -3.23
CA PRO A 157 -8.31 17.14 -2.25
C PRO A 157 -8.36 18.30 -1.23
N GLY A 158 -9.54 18.85 -1.01
CA GLY A 158 -9.74 19.96 -0.06
C GLY A 158 -9.33 21.35 -0.58
N ALA A 159 -8.85 21.50 -1.82
CA ALA A 159 -8.70 22.81 -2.44
C ALA A 159 -10.10 23.43 -2.68
N VAL A 160 -10.50 24.32 -1.78
CA VAL A 160 -11.78 25.05 -1.86
C VAL A 160 -11.79 25.91 -3.12
N GLY A 161 -12.53 25.49 -4.15
CA GLY A 161 -12.73 26.29 -5.37
C GLY A 161 -13.56 25.62 -6.48
N LYS A 162 -14.91 25.68 -6.36
CA LYS A 162 -15.98 25.41 -7.37
C LYS A 162 -16.25 23.93 -7.71
N ARG A 163 -17.47 23.37 -7.67
CA ARG A 163 -18.86 23.86 -7.50
C ARG A 163 -19.59 22.82 -6.62
N ARG A 164 -20.35 23.25 -5.62
CA ARG A 164 -21.52 22.46 -5.17
C ARG A 164 -22.32 22.11 -6.42
N ARG A 165 -22.52 20.83 -6.72
CA ARG A 165 -23.62 20.41 -7.59
C ARG A 165 -24.86 21.01 -6.94
N LYS A 166 -25.48 22.02 -7.55
CA LYS A 166 -26.82 22.45 -7.11
C LYS A 166 -27.68 21.21 -7.31
N ASP A 167 -28.24 20.68 -6.24
CA ASP A 167 -29.37 19.76 -6.31
C ASP A 167 -30.48 20.50 -7.06
N THR A 168 -30.49 20.33 -8.38
CA THR A 168 -31.54 20.84 -9.23
C THR A 168 -32.55 19.72 -9.27
N VAL A 169 -33.56 19.79 -8.40
CA VAL A 169 -34.76 18.98 -8.55
C VAL A 169 -35.42 19.43 -9.85
N ILE A 170 -35.32 18.61 -10.89
CA ILE A 170 -36.00 18.83 -12.15
C ILE A 170 -37.42 18.29 -11.96
N TYR A 171 -38.41 19.16 -11.91
CA TYR A 171 -39.82 18.78 -12.00
C TYR A 171 -40.18 18.59 -13.48
N ALA A 172 -40.62 17.39 -13.83
CA ALA A 172 -41.30 17.12 -15.10
C ALA A 172 -42.79 16.99 -14.82
N LYS A 173 -43.61 17.74 -15.56
CA LYS A 173 -45.07 17.61 -15.60
C LYS A 173 -45.45 17.22 -17.03
N HIS A 174 -46.23 16.16 -17.17
CA HIS A 174 -46.87 15.78 -18.44
C HIS A 174 -48.05 16.69 -18.74
#